data_AF-A0A963RTH8-F1
#
_entry.id   AF-A0A963RTH8-F1
#
_cell.length_a   1.000
_cell.length_b   1.000
_cell.length_c   1.000
_cell.angle_alpha   90.00
_cell.angle_beta   90.00
_cell.angle_gamma   90.00
#
_symmetry.space_group_name_H-M   'P 1'
#
loop_
_entity.id
_entity.type
_entity.pdbx_description
1 polymer ?
#
loop_
_entity_poly.entity_id
_entity_poly.type
_entity_poly.pdbx_seq_one_letter_code
_entity_poly.pdbx_strand_id
1 'polypeptide(L)' 'QVGQAGRLLASNCFQCHGTNGKGPGFERLAGESANEIYKELKEFQAKQSSNNIMAKHAKGYTDAQMRALAAYLATQR' A
#
# COMPACT_ATOMS: atom_id res chain seq x y z
N GLN A 1 2.50 15.93 -8.25
CA GLN A 1 3.06 14.91 -9.18
C GLN A 1 2.86 13.56 -8.52
N VAL A 2 1.74 12.88 -8.78
CA VAL A 2 1.60 11.44 -8.48
C VAL A 2 2.49 10.74 -9.52
N GLY A 3 3.80 10.87 -9.30
CA GLY A 3 4.83 10.56 -10.27
C GLY A 3 4.80 9.08 -10.60
N GLN A 4 5.20 8.73 -11.82
CA GLN A 4 5.32 7.38 -12.37
C GLN A 4 5.76 6.30 -11.33
N ALA A 5 6.62 6.69 -10.38
CA ALA A 5 7.01 5.89 -9.23
C ALA A 5 5.84 5.33 -8.39
N GLY A 6 4.82 6.11 -8.05
CA GLY A 6 3.68 5.64 -7.25
C GLY A 6 2.90 4.52 -7.94
N ARG A 7 2.70 4.64 -9.25
CA ARG A 7 2.06 3.61 -10.08
C ARG A 7 2.90 2.32 -10.15
N LEU A 8 4.21 2.46 -10.37
CA LEU A 8 5.13 1.32 -10.46
C LEU A 8 5.28 0.60 -9.12
N LEU A 9 5.30 1.32 -8.00
CA LEU A 9 5.35 0.70 -6.68
C LEU A 9 4.03 -0.03 -6.37
N ALA A 10 2.89 0.57 -6.72
CA ALA A 10 1.57 0.04 -6.42
C ALA A 10 1.22 -1.25 -7.18
N SER A 11 1.89 -1.54 -8.31
CA SER A 11 1.66 -2.80 -9.02
C SER A 11 1.95 -4.03 -8.15
N ASN A 12 2.90 -3.92 -7.23
CA ASN A 12 3.21 -4.99 -6.29
C ASN A 12 2.06 -5.26 -5.30
N CYS A 13 1.30 -4.22 -4.94
CA CYS A 13 0.17 -4.34 -4.01
C CYS A 13 -0.97 -5.18 -4.60
N PHE A 14 -1.21 -5.05 -5.92
CA PHE A 14 -2.30 -5.72 -6.61
C PHE A 14 -2.10 -7.23 -6.77
N GLN A 15 -0.89 -7.75 -6.56
CA GLN A 15 -0.65 -9.19 -6.55
C GLN A 15 -1.39 -9.90 -5.39
N CYS A 16 -1.61 -9.19 -4.28
CA CYS A 16 -2.29 -9.72 -3.10
C CYS A 16 -3.66 -9.07 -2.88
N HIS A 17 -3.77 -7.74 -3.03
CA HIS A 17 -5.02 -7.00 -2.85
C HIS A 17 -5.90 -7.01 -4.13
N GLY A 18 -5.52 -7.81 -5.12
CA GLY A 18 -6.15 -7.96 -6.43
C GLY A 18 -6.10 -6.73 -7.32
N THR A 19 -6.61 -6.93 -8.54
CA THR A 19 -6.62 -5.90 -9.60
C THR A 19 -7.27 -4.61 -9.09
N ASN A 20 -6.51 -3.52 -9.14
CA ASN A 20 -6.90 -2.20 -8.65
C ASN A 20 -7.36 -2.18 -7.17
N GLY A 21 -6.89 -3.11 -6.33
CA GLY A 21 -7.24 -3.17 -4.90
C GLY A 21 -8.62 -3.75 -4.59
N LYS A 22 -9.19 -4.55 -5.51
CA LYS A 22 -10.55 -5.11 -5.40
C LYS A 22 -10.59 -6.64 -5.21
N GLY A 23 -9.45 -7.28 -5.04
CA GLY A 23 -9.36 -8.74 -4.98
C GLY A 23 -9.94 -9.32 -3.70
N PRO A 24 -10.50 -10.54 -3.75
CA PRO A 24 -10.75 -11.32 -2.56
C PRO A 24 -9.43 -11.84 -1.97
N GLY A 25 -9.31 -11.87 -0.64
CA GLY A 25 -8.19 -12.51 0.07
C GLY A 25 -7.47 -11.60 1.07
N PHE A 26 -7.21 -10.35 0.68
CA PHE A 26 -6.72 -9.29 1.56
C PHE A 26 -7.72 -8.13 1.60
N GLU A 27 -7.53 -7.22 2.54
CA GLU A 27 -8.37 -6.03 2.67
C GLU A 27 -8.39 -5.18 1.38
N ARG A 28 -9.53 -4.56 1.09
CA ARG A 28 -9.75 -3.82 -0.15
C ARG A 28 -9.16 -2.42 -0.03
N LEU A 29 -8.12 -2.16 -0.81
CA LEU A 29 -7.49 -0.83 -0.89
C LEU A 29 -8.32 0.17 -1.71
N ALA A 30 -9.19 -0.31 -2.60
CA ALA A 30 -10.01 0.55 -3.45
C ALA A 30 -11.06 1.29 -2.61
N GLY A 31 -11.07 2.62 -2.71
CA GLY A 31 -11.98 3.49 -1.96
C GLY A 31 -11.44 4.00 -0.63
N GLU A 32 -10.28 3.52 -0.17
CA GLU A 32 -9.60 4.10 0.99
C GLU A 32 -8.96 5.46 0.65
N SER A 33 -8.86 6.33 1.66
CA SER A 33 -8.19 7.62 1.51
C SER A 33 -6.66 7.45 1.54
N ALA A 34 -5.94 8.37 0.89
CA ALA A 34 -4.47 8.34 0.92
C ALA A 34 -3.90 8.47 2.35
N ASN A 35 -4.63 9.13 3.26
CA ASN A 35 -4.19 9.25 4.65
C ASN A 35 -4.33 7.93 5.40
N GLU A 36 -5.41 7.19 5.20
CA GLU A 36 -5.60 5.87 5.83
C GLU A 36 -4.57 4.87 5.32
N ILE A 37 -4.41 4.74 4.00
CA ILE A 37 -3.43 3.83 3.39
C ILE A 37 -2.01 4.15 3.89
N TYR A 38 -1.64 5.43 3.95
CA TYR A 38 -0.33 5.84 4.46
C TYR A 38 -0.17 5.49 5.95
N LYS A 39 -1.17 5.77 6.77
CA LYS A 39 -1.16 5.46 8.20
C LYS A 39 -1.00 3.97 8.44
N GLU A 40 -1.76 3.13 7.76
CA GLU A 40 -1.66 1.68 7.87
C GLU A 40 -0.28 1.16 7.47
N LEU A 41 0.30 1.67 6.37
CA LEU A 41 1.66 1.33 5.97
C LEU A 41 2.68 1.69 7.06
N LYS A 42 2.53 2.84 7.73
CA LYS A 42 3.38 3.22 8.88
C LYS A 42 3.18 2.32 10.08
N GLU A 43 1.95 1.94 10.38
CA GLU A 43 1.63 0.99 11.45
C GLU A 43 2.25 -0.38 11.16
N PHE A 44 2.15 -0.89 9.94
CA PHE A 44 2.80 -2.13 9.53
C PHE A 44 4.33 -2.03 9.57
N GLN A 45 4.90 -0.90 9.16
CA GLN A 45 6.35 -0.67 9.24
C GLN A 45 6.86 -0.75 10.68
N ALA A 46 6.09 -0.23 11.64
CA ALA A 46 6.44 -0.24 13.07
C ALA A 46 6.23 -1.61 13.74
N LYS A 47 5.41 -2.49 13.18
CA LYS A 47 5.14 -3.84 13.74
C LYS A 47 6.34 -4.77 13.60
N GLN A 48 6.41 -5.77 14.51
CA GLN A 48 7.34 -6.88 14.33
C GLN A 48 6.94 -7.71 13.12
N SER A 49 7.92 -8.08 12.30
CA SER A 49 7.68 -8.74 11.01
C SER A 49 7.57 -10.26 11.10
N SER A 50 7.76 -10.85 12.28
CA SER A 50 7.93 -12.30 12.48
C SER A 50 6.79 -13.11 11.82
N ASN A 51 5.53 -12.68 11.97
CA ASN A 51 4.37 -13.39 11.43
C ASN A 51 3.38 -12.49 10.64
N ASN A 52 3.76 -11.27 10.27
CA ASN A 52 2.86 -10.37 9.53
C ASN A 52 3.46 -10.03 8.16
N ILE A 53 2.77 -10.47 7.10
CA ILE A 53 3.22 -10.27 5.71
C ILE A 53 3.31 -8.79 5.34
N MET A 54 2.30 -7.99 5.69
CA MET A 54 2.32 -6.55 5.43
C MET A 54 3.41 -5.82 6.21
N ALA A 55 3.74 -6.26 7.43
CA ALA A 55 4.88 -5.73 8.17
C ALA A 55 6.24 -6.05 7.52
N LYS A 56 6.36 -7.14 6.75
CA LYS A 56 7.55 -7.42 5.93
C LYS A 56 7.58 -6.48 4.72
N HIS A 57 6.46 -6.32 4.02
CA HIS A 57 6.37 -5.44 2.85
C HIS A 57 6.57 -3.96 3.18
N ALA A 58 5.90 -3.45 4.22
CA ALA A 58 5.97 -2.05 4.62
C ALA A 58 7.39 -1.60 5.02
N LYS A 59 8.21 -2.50 5.55
CA LYS A 59 9.63 -2.22 5.85
C LYS A 59 10.51 -2.06 4.61
N GLY A 60 10.08 -2.58 3.46
CA GLY A 60 10.79 -2.42 2.19
C GLY A 60 10.63 -1.04 1.54
N TYR A 61 9.73 -0.21 2.05
CA TYR A 61 9.44 1.12 1.51
C TYR A 61 9.97 2.24 2.40
N THR A 62 10.48 3.30 1.77
CA THR A 62 10.80 4.55 2.46
C THR A 62 9.54 5.37 2.75
N ASP A 63 9.63 6.38 3.63
CA ASP A 63 8.51 7.29 3.92
C ASP A 63 7.95 7.95 2.66
N ALA A 64 8.84 8.44 1.78
CA ALA A 64 8.47 9.04 0.51
C ALA A 64 7.77 8.05 -0.42
N GLN A 65 8.23 6.79 -0.47
CA GLN A 65 7.59 5.74 -1.27
C GLN A 65 6.22 5.37 -0.73
N MET A 66 6.04 5.28 0.59
CA MET A 66 4.73 5.04 1.21
C MET A 66 3.74 6.15 0.91
N ARG A 67 4.16 7.42 0.93
CA ARG A 67 3.31 8.55 0.51
C ARG A 67 2.92 8.46 -0.96
N ALA A 68 3.87 8.11 -1.83
CA ALA A 68 3.60 7.95 -3.26
C ALA A 68 2.65 6.77 -3.54
N LEU A 69 2.83 5.65 -2.85
CA LEU A 69 1.94 4.49 -2.87
C LEU A 69 0.52 4.89 -2.46
N ALA A 70 0.37 5.49 -1.29
CA ALA A 70 -0.93 5.87 -0.75
C ALA A 70 -1.65 6.88 -1.64
N ALA A 71 -0.94 7.88 -2.18
CA ALA A 71 -1.50 8.83 -3.12
C ALA A 71 -2.01 8.17 -4.40
N TYR A 72 -1.32 7.15 -4.92
CA TYR A 72 -1.75 6.43 -6.12
C TYR A 72 -2.91 5.46 -5.82
N LEU A 73 -2.80 4.66 -4.75
CA LEU A 73 -3.81 3.66 -4.38
C LEU A 73 -5.16 4.31 -4.05
N ALA A 74 -5.18 5.49 -3.44
CA ALA A 74 -6.40 6.25 -3.16
C ALA A 74 -7.13 6.76 -4.43
N THR A 75 -6.50 6.70 -5.60
CA THR A 75 -7.18 6.99 -6.87
C THR A 75 -7.96 5.79 -7.41
N GLN A 76 -7.76 4.60 -6.83
CA GLN A 76 -8.51 3.41 -7.20
C GLN A 76 -9.88 3.42 -6.51
N ARG A 77 -10.93 3.15 -7.29
CA ARG A 77 -12.32 3.02 -6.83
C ARG A 77 -12.88 1.71 -7.32
#